data_AF-K8XWR8-F1
#
_entry.id   AF-K8XWR8-F1
#
_cell.length_a   1.000
_cell.length_b   1.000
_cell.length_c   1.000
_cell.angle_alpha   90.00
_cell.angle_beta   90.00
_cell.angle_gamma   90.00
#
_symmetry.space_group_name_H-M   'P 1'
#
loop_
_entity.id
_entity.type
_entity.pdbx_description
1 polymer ?
#
loop_
_entity_poly.entity_id
_entity_poly.type
_entity_poly.pdbx_seq_one_letter_code
_entity_poly.pdbx_strand_id
1 'polypeptide(L)'
;MVLPPISEVTYSNLLSVVESFLKSRDRSYFRSIQKETIALNQFMTNGIPASKVLDLLEKLIAIRKHPKFQKESFWMSATENISGAYAYMHKIETVYAAIWPEAEKRKKEQNLKDPKLGWKGFLEFSKQLNRDLQIEIKDLPISENIESRTIQIPKCSEKAELFIFKFFHESNSGWKVIKEETDANNI
;
A
#
# COMPACT_ATOMS: atom_id res chain seq x y z
N MET A 1 5.90 15.10 -13.81
CA MET A 1 4.45 14.89 -13.91
C MET A 1 3.93 14.56 -12.53
N VAL A 2 3.11 15.45 -11.96
CA VAL A 2 2.50 15.24 -10.64
C VAL A 2 1.28 14.35 -10.88
N LEU A 3 1.28 13.16 -10.27
CA LEU A 3 0.11 12.29 -10.28
C LEU A 3 -1.03 13.01 -9.53
N PRO A 4 -2.27 13.01 -10.06
CA PRO A 4 -3.41 13.57 -9.35
C PRO A 4 -3.59 12.86 -7.99
N PRO A 5 -4.22 13.52 -7.00
CA PRO A 5 -4.53 12.87 -5.72
C PRO A 5 -5.31 11.60 -6.05
N ILE A 6 -4.78 10.46 -5.59
CA ILE A 6 -5.41 9.16 -5.81
C ILE A 6 -6.70 9.21 -4.99
N SER A 7 -7.81 9.57 -5.65
CA SER A 7 -9.13 9.25 -5.12
C SER A 7 -9.11 7.77 -4.77
N GLU A 8 -9.53 7.44 -3.56
CA GLU A 8 -9.53 6.07 -3.08
C GLU A 8 -10.21 5.17 -4.13
N VAL A 9 -9.47 4.17 -4.62
CA VAL A 9 -9.99 3.26 -5.65
C VAL A 9 -10.93 2.30 -4.96
N THR A 10 -12.22 2.43 -5.26
CA THR A 10 -13.30 1.61 -4.71
C THR A 10 -13.88 0.73 -5.81
N TYR A 11 -14.61 -0.32 -5.43
CA TYR A 11 -15.32 -1.13 -6.42
C TYR A 11 -16.35 -0.35 -7.25
N SER A 12 -16.93 0.71 -6.68
CA SER A 12 -17.91 1.56 -7.37
C SER A 12 -17.29 2.44 -8.46
N ASN A 13 -16.01 2.83 -8.34
CA ASN A 13 -15.32 3.64 -9.35
C ASN A 13 -14.32 2.85 -10.21
N LEU A 14 -14.03 1.58 -9.85
CA LEU A 14 -12.94 0.79 -10.42
C LEU A 14 -12.96 0.70 -11.94
N LEU A 15 -14.12 0.45 -12.56
CA LEU A 15 -14.23 0.34 -14.02
C LEU A 15 -13.78 1.64 -14.72
N SER A 16 -14.29 2.78 -14.26
CA SER A 16 -13.95 4.10 -14.83
C SER A 16 -12.47 4.45 -14.61
N VAL A 17 -11.93 4.10 -13.43
CA VAL A 17 -10.51 4.30 -13.12
C VAL A 17 -9.61 3.44 -14.00
N VAL A 18 -9.96 2.17 -14.23
CA VAL A 18 -9.22 1.25 -15.10
C VAL A 18 -9.24 1.72 -16.56
N GLU A 19 -10.42 2.10 -17.07
CA GLU A 19 -10.57 2.65 -18.42
C GLU A 19 -9.69 3.92 -18.59
N SER A 20 -9.73 4.83 -17.63
CA SER A 20 -8.91 6.05 -17.62
C SER A 20 -7.40 5.73 -17.54
N PHE A 21 -7.02 4.78 -16.70
CA PHE A 21 -5.64 4.32 -16.52
C PHE A 21 -5.05 3.76 -17.81
N LEU A 22 -5.80 2.95 -18.56
CA LEU A 22 -5.34 2.37 -19.82
C LEU A 22 -5.36 3.41 -20.96
N LYS A 23 -6.38 4.26 -21.01
CA LYS A 23 -6.48 5.34 -21.99
C LYS A 23 -5.30 6.32 -21.88
N SER A 24 -4.87 6.65 -20.66
CA SER A 24 -3.69 7.50 -20.43
C SER A 24 -2.36 6.91 -20.92
N ARG A 25 -2.35 5.63 -21.32
CA ARG A 25 -1.19 4.88 -21.82
C ARG A 25 -1.36 4.46 -23.28
N ASP A 26 -2.29 5.08 -24.00
CA ASP A 26 -2.67 4.76 -25.38
C ASP A 26 -3.02 3.27 -25.58
N ARG A 27 -3.71 2.67 -24.60
CA ARG A 27 -4.16 1.28 -24.66
C ARG A 27 -5.66 1.18 -24.75
N SER A 28 -6.15 0.32 -25.65
CA SER A 28 -7.58 0.05 -25.79
C SER A 28 -8.07 -0.86 -24.68
N TYR A 29 -9.11 -0.44 -23.96
CA TYR A 29 -9.80 -1.31 -23.01
C TYR A 29 -10.68 -2.31 -23.77
N PHE A 30 -10.37 -3.61 -23.66
CA PHE A 30 -11.23 -4.64 -24.22
C PHE A 30 -12.37 -4.94 -23.25
N ARG A 31 -13.57 -4.47 -23.56
CA ARG A 31 -14.74 -4.62 -22.69
C ARG A 31 -15.58 -5.84 -23.10
N SER A 32 -15.54 -6.89 -22.27
CA SER A 32 -16.54 -7.96 -22.30
C SER A 32 -17.41 -7.84 -21.05
N ILE A 33 -18.57 -7.20 -21.17
CA ILE A 33 -19.42 -6.82 -20.01
C ILE A 33 -19.64 -7.99 -19.05
N GLN A 34 -20.00 -9.18 -19.56
CA GLN A 34 -20.23 -10.36 -18.73
C GLN A 34 -18.97 -10.81 -17.98
N LYS A 35 -17.82 -10.89 -18.67
CA LYS A 35 -16.55 -11.34 -18.05
C LYS A 35 -16.03 -10.34 -17.03
N GLU A 36 -16.18 -9.05 -17.30
CA GLU A 36 -15.77 -7.98 -16.37
C GLU A 36 -16.63 -8.01 -15.11
N THR A 37 -17.95 -8.18 -15.22
CA THR A 37 -18.84 -8.31 -14.05
C THR A 37 -18.52 -9.55 -13.22
N ILE A 38 -18.26 -10.70 -13.86
CA ILE A 38 -17.87 -11.93 -13.15
C ILE A 38 -16.56 -11.71 -12.40
N ALA A 39 -15.54 -11.13 -13.05
CA ALA A 39 -14.25 -10.89 -12.43
C ALA A 39 -14.34 -9.88 -11.27
N LEU A 40 -15.12 -8.80 -11.42
CA LEU A 40 -15.40 -7.85 -10.35
C LEU A 40 -16.01 -8.55 -9.14
N ASN A 41 -17.02 -9.39 -9.35
CA ASN A 41 -17.64 -10.17 -8.29
C ASN A 41 -16.64 -11.10 -7.62
N GLN A 42 -15.78 -11.77 -8.39
CA GLN A 42 -14.76 -12.65 -7.84
C GLN A 42 -13.72 -11.91 -7.00
N PHE A 43 -13.28 -10.72 -7.43
CA PHE A 43 -12.40 -9.87 -6.61
C PHE A 43 -13.07 -9.50 -5.28
N MET A 44 -14.36 -9.11 -5.32
CA MET A 44 -15.13 -8.77 -4.11
C MET A 44 -15.31 -9.99 -3.19
N THR A 45 -15.76 -11.12 -3.72
CA THR A 45 -16.02 -12.35 -2.96
C THR A 45 -14.77 -12.90 -2.28
N ASN A 46 -13.61 -12.77 -2.94
CA ASN A 46 -12.33 -13.21 -2.36
C ASN A 46 -11.69 -12.18 -1.42
N GLY A 47 -12.38 -11.07 -1.10
CA GLY A 47 -11.88 -10.02 -0.21
C GLY A 47 -10.62 -9.31 -0.74
N ILE A 48 -10.38 -9.36 -2.05
CA ILE A 48 -9.24 -8.68 -2.66
C ILE A 48 -9.60 -7.19 -2.75
N PRO A 49 -8.68 -6.23 -2.52
CA PRO A 49 -9.02 -4.81 -2.62
C PRO A 49 -9.06 -4.32 -4.09
N ALA A 50 -9.93 -3.35 -4.40
CA ALA A 50 -10.05 -2.80 -5.75
C ALA A 50 -8.74 -2.19 -6.28
N SER A 51 -7.92 -1.60 -5.39
CA SER A 51 -6.58 -1.10 -5.71
C SER A 51 -5.65 -2.19 -6.26
N LYS A 52 -5.88 -3.46 -5.92
CA LYS A 52 -5.10 -4.60 -6.43
C LYS A 52 -5.26 -4.80 -7.93
N VAL A 53 -6.42 -4.47 -8.48
CA VAL A 53 -6.68 -4.64 -9.92
C VAL A 53 -5.78 -3.74 -10.75
N LEU A 54 -5.58 -2.50 -10.31
CA LEU A 54 -4.63 -1.58 -10.96
C LEU A 54 -3.18 -2.04 -10.81
N ASP A 55 -2.78 -2.53 -9.63
CA ASP A 55 -1.46 -3.14 -9.41
C ASP A 55 -1.20 -4.29 -10.40
N LEU A 56 -2.18 -5.18 -10.59
CA LEU A 56 -2.07 -6.30 -11.52
C LEU A 56 -1.97 -5.85 -12.97
N LEU A 57 -2.76 -4.85 -13.39
CA LEU A 57 -2.68 -4.29 -14.74
C LEU A 57 -1.35 -3.61 -14.99
N GLU A 58 -0.84 -2.83 -14.03
CA GLU A 58 0.47 -2.20 -14.12
C GLU A 58 1.59 -3.23 -14.25
N LYS A 59 1.55 -4.28 -13.42
CA LYS A 59 2.50 -5.40 -13.49
C LYS A 59 2.42 -6.14 -14.83
N LEU A 60 1.22 -6.40 -15.34
CA LEU A 60 1.03 -7.03 -16.65
C LEU A 60 1.65 -6.19 -17.77
N ILE A 61 1.40 -4.88 -17.77
CA ILE A 61 1.99 -3.95 -18.74
C ILE A 61 3.52 -3.96 -18.64
N ALA A 62 4.07 -3.96 -17.42
CA ALA A 62 5.52 -4.01 -17.19
C ALA A 62 6.14 -5.32 -17.69
N ILE A 63 5.52 -6.48 -17.38
CA ILE A 63 5.96 -7.80 -17.87
C ILE A 63 5.99 -7.80 -19.40
N ARG A 64 4.95 -7.30 -20.07
CA ARG A 64 4.89 -7.24 -21.54
C ARG A 64 5.98 -6.38 -22.17
N LYS A 65 6.46 -5.35 -21.46
CA LYS A 65 7.56 -4.50 -21.90
C LYS A 65 8.93 -5.11 -21.63
N HIS A 66 9.01 -6.15 -20.81
CA HIS A 66 10.30 -6.75 -20.46
C HIS A 66 10.88 -7.52 -21.66
N PRO A 67 12.17 -7.33 -22.03
CA PRO A 67 12.77 -7.93 -23.22
C PRO A 67 12.63 -9.45 -23.32
N LYS A 68 12.62 -10.13 -22.16
CA LYS A 68 12.46 -11.60 -22.04
C LYS A 68 11.04 -12.07 -22.41
N PHE A 69 10.02 -11.28 -22.09
CA PHE A 69 8.61 -11.71 -22.17
C PHE A 69 7.83 -11.04 -23.30
N GLN A 70 8.39 -10.00 -23.92
CA GLN A 70 7.72 -9.23 -25.00
C GLN A 70 7.35 -10.07 -26.23
N LYS A 71 8.02 -11.21 -26.47
CA LYS A 71 7.77 -12.12 -27.61
C LYS A 71 7.04 -13.41 -27.21
N GLU A 72 6.72 -13.59 -25.93
CA GLU A 72 6.01 -14.78 -25.48
C GLU A 72 4.53 -14.67 -25.81
N SER A 73 4.01 -15.68 -26.50
CA SER A 73 2.63 -15.74 -26.99
C SER A 73 1.60 -15.50 -25.89
N PHE A 74 1.84 -16.07 -24.70
CA PHE A 74 0.99 -15.88 -23.54
C PHE A 74 0.82 -14.40 -23.18
N TRP A 75 1.92 -13.67 -22.96
CA TRP A 75 1.87 -12.26 -22.54
C TRP A 75 1.37 -11.33 -23.64
N MET A 76 1.59 -11.69 -24.90
CA MET A 76 1.02 -10.96 -26.03
C MET A 76 -0.51 -11.08 -26.08
N SER A 77 -1.03 -12.27 -25.79
CA SER A 77 -2.47 -12.58 -25.83
C SER A 77 -3.23 -12.25 -24.54
N ALA A 78 -2.53 -12.00 -23.44
CA ALA A 78 -3.13 -11.66 -22.16
C ALA A 78 -3.89 -10.34 -22.27
N THR A 79 -5.19 -10.38 -21.94
CA THR A 79 -6.08 -9.23 -22.03
C THR A 79 -5.80 -8.22 -20.92
N GLU A 80 -5.71 -6.94 -21.27
CA GLU A 80 -5.49 -5.84 -20.34
C GLU A 80 -6.82 -5.23 -19.89
N ASN A 81 -7.55 -6.00 -19.09
CA ASN A 81 -8.83 -5.62 -18.49
C ASN A 81 -9.01 -6.30 -17.12
N ILE A 82 -10.12 -6.04 -16.43
CA ILE A 82 -10.35 -6.57 -15.06
C ILE A 82 -10.42 -8.09 -15.09
N SER A 83 -11.07 -8.66 -16.10
CA SER A 83 -11.16 -10.13 -16.25
C SER A 83 -9.81 -10.80 -16.50
N GLY A 84 -8.94 -10.22 -17.32
CA GLY A 84 -7.58 -10.70 -17.53
C GLY A 84 -6.70 -10.55 -16.28
N ALA A 85 -6.83 -9.43 -15.57
CA ALA A 85 -6.13 -9.21 -14.30
C ALA A 85 -6.49 -10.28 -13.27
N TYR A 86 -7.78 -10.66 -13.17
CA TYR A 86 -8.21 -11.73 -12.28
C TYR A 86 -7.72 -13.10 -12.76
N ALA A 87 -7.98 -13.45 -14.02
CA ALA A 87 -7.68 -14.78 -14.57
C ALA A 87 -6.18 -15.13 -14.49
N TYR A 88 -5.31 -14.13 -14.63
CA TYR A 88 -3.85 -14.32 -14.62
C TYR A 88 -3.18 -13.78 -13.36
N MET A 89 -3.94 -13.44 -12.31
CA MET A 89 -3.46 -12.80 -11.09
C MET A 89 -2.19 -13.47 -10.54
N HIS A 90 -2.26 -14.77 -10.22
CA HIS A 90 -1.13 -15.50 -9.65
C HIS A 90 0.09 -15.54 -10.57
N LYS A 91 -0.12 -15.66 -11.88
CA LYS A 91 0.97 -15.73 -12.86
C LYS A 91 1.63 -14.36 -13.05
N ILE A 92 0.84 -13.29 -13.09
CA ILE A 92 1.33 -11.90 -13.11
C ILE A 92 2.19 -11.65 -11.88
N GLU A 93 1.69 -11.98 -10.69
CA GLU A 93 2.43 -11.74 -9.44
C GLU A 93 3.73 -12.53 -9.38
N THR A 94 3.68 -13.81 -9.72
CA THR A 94 4.86 -14.70 -9.70
C THR A 94 5.94 -14.21 -10.64
N VAL A 95 5.56 -13.89 -11.89
CA VAL A 95 6.52 -13.46 -12.90
C VAL A 95 7.04 -12.06 -12.60
N TYR A 96 6.19 -11.14 -12.14
CA TYR A 96 6.64 -9.81 -11.74
C TYR A 96 7.65 -9.88 -10.57
N ALA A 97 7.36 -10.68 -9.54
CA ALA A 97 8.25 -10.86 -8.39
C ALA A 97 9.60 -11.48 -8.78
N ALA A 98 9.61 -12.38 -9.79
CA ALA A 98 10.84 -12.98 -10.29
C ALA A 98 11.72 -12.01 -11.10
N ILE A 99 11.12 -11.02 -11.78
CA ILE A 99 11.84 -10.03 -12.60
C ILE A 99 12.28 -8.84 -11.75
N TRP A 100 11.44 -8.37 -10.82
CA TRP A 100 11.68 -7.19 -9.99
C TRP A 100 11.60 -7.52 -8.49
N PRO A 101 12.52 -8.36 -7.97
CA PRO A 101 12.49 -8.74 -6.55
C PRO A 101 12.67 -7.53 -5.61
N GLU A 102 13.38 -6.48 -6.04
CA GLU A 102 13.57 -5.25 -5.27
C GLU A 102 12.31 -4.39 -5.19
N ALA A 103 11.42 -4.46 -6.18
CA ALA A 103 10.16 -3.73 -6.15
C ALA A 103 9.20 -4.34 -5.11
N GLU A 104 9.17 -5.67 -5.02
CA GLU A 104 8.41 -6.39 -4.00
C GLU A 104 9.01 -6.20 -2.59
N LYS A 105 10.35 -6.16 -2.46
CA LYS A 105 10.99 -5.77 -1.18
C LYS A 105 10.58 -4.37 -0.75
N ARG A 106 10.66 -3.38 -1.66
CA ARG A 106 10.24 -2.00 -1.37
C ARG A 106 8.75 -1.88 -1.02
N LYS A 107 7.88 -2.65 -1.68
CA LYS A 107 6.44 -2.67 -1.36
C LYS A 107 6.17 -3.28 0.01
N LYS A 108 6.86 -4.37 0.36
CA LYS A 108 6.81 -4.95 1.71
C LYS A 108 7.34 -3.97 2.76
N GLU A 109 8.47 -3.32 2.51
CA GLU A 109 9.04 -2.31 3.41
C GLU A 109 8.12 -1.10 3.58
N GLN A 110 7.45 -0.63 2.51
CA GLN A 110 6.46 0.44 2.60
C GLN A 110 5.23 0.02 3.40
N ASN A 111 4.72 -1.20 3.18
CA ASN A 111 3.61 -1.72 3.98
C ASN A 111 3.99 -1.89 5.46
N LEU A 112 5.24 -2.25 5.76
CA LEU A 112 5.74 -2.36 7.12
C LEU A 112 5.86 -0.99 7.82
N LYS A 113 6.03 0.09 7.05
CA LYS A 113 6.05 1.47 7.53
C LYS A 113 4.66 2.13 7.50
N ASP A 114 3.58 1.37 7.29
CA ASP A 114 2.22 1.92 7.22
C ASP A 114 1.80 2.46 8.60
N PRO A 115 1.44 3.75 8.71
CA PRO A 115 0.96 4.35 9.96
C PRO A 115 -0.26 3.66 10.57
N LYS A 116 -1.06 2.95 9.77
CA LYS A 116 -2.20 2.16 10.26
C LYS A 116 -1.77 0.98 11.12
N LEU A 117 -0.53 0.51 11.00
CA LEU A 117 0.03 -0.57 11.82
C LEU A 117 0.41 -0.15 13.23
N GLY A 118 0.10 1.09 13.64
CA GLY A 118 0.33 1.56 15.00
C GLY A 118 1.82 1.68 15.31
N TRP A 119 2.20 1.41 16.56
CA TRP A 119 3.59 1.57 17.00
C TRP A 119 4.56 0.68 16.24
N LYS A 120 4.12 -0.52 15.84
CA LYS A 120 4.93 -1.43 15.00
C LYS A 120 5.31 -0.78 13.65
N GLY A 121 4.36 -0.09 13.01
CA GLY A 121 4.62 0.64 11.77
C GLY A 121 5.63 1.76 11.97
N PHE A 122 5.52 2.47 13.10
CA PHE A 122 6.45 3.54 13.47
C PHE A 122 7.86 3.02 13.76
N LEU A 123 8.01 1.87 14.42
CA LEU A 123 9.32 1.25 14.68
C LEU A 123 10.04 0.85 13.38
N GLU A 124 9.31 0.39 12.37
CA GLU A 124 9.90 0.11 11.05
C GLU A 124 10.27 1.39 10.30
N PHE A 125 9.48 2.46 10.46
CA PHE A 125 9.81 3.78 9.96
C PHE A 125 11.07 4.34 10.65
N SER A 126 11.20 4.16 11.97
CA SER A 126 12.30 4.75 12.75
C SER A 126 13.67 4.18 12.40
N LYS A 127 13.75 3.00 11.78
CA LYS A 127 15.02 2.42 11.27
C LYS A 127 15.74 3.28 10.23
N GLN A 128 15.07 4.23 9.61
CA GLN A 128 15.68 5.17 8.66
C GLN A 128 16.16 6.47 9.32
N LEU A 129 15.89 6.66 10.62
CA LEU A 129 16.31 7.84 11.40
C LEU A 129 17.76 7.67 11.88
N ASN A 130 18.32 8.73 12.48
CA ASN A 130 19.66 8.64 13.06
C ASN A 130 19.69 7.65 14.24
N ARG A 131 20.84 7.01 14.43
CA ARG A 131 21.03 5.92 15.40
C ARG A 131 20.58 6.27 16.82
N ASP A 132 20.90 7.47 17.29
CA ASP A 132 20.56 7.90 18.66
C ASP A 132 19.05 8.00 18.86
N LEU A 133 18.34 8.55 17.87
CA LEU A 133 16.89 8.69 17.92
C LEU A 133 16.18 7.36 17.71
N GLN A 134 16.75 6.47 16.90
CA GLN A 134 16.24 5.10 16.73
C GLN A 134 16.31 4.33 18.06
N ILE A 135 17.43 4.45 18.79
CA ILE A 135 17.60 3.81 20.10
C ILE A 135 16.58 4.39 21.09
N GLU A 136 16.50 5.73 21.18
CA GLU A 136 15.52 6.40 22.03
C GLU A 136 14.09 5.89 21.75
N ILE A 137 13.63 5.96 20.50
CA ILE A 137 12.28 5.54 20.10
C ILE A 137 12.01 4.06 20.42
N LYS A 138 13.00 3.20 20.20
CA LYS A 138 12.87 1.76 20.43
C LYS A 138 12.70 1.45 21.93
N ASP A 139 13.36 2.21 22.78
CA ASP A 139 13.38 1.97 24.22
C ASP A 139 12.29 2.77 24.98
N LEU A 140 11.43 3.52 24.26
CA LEU A 140 10.30 4.22 24.87
C LEU A 140 9.28 3.22 25.46
N PRO A 141 8.96 3.31 26.76
CA PRO A 141 7.90 2.50 27.36
C PRO A 141 6.53 3.03 26.96
N ILE A 142 6.04 2.58 25.79
CA ILE A 142 4.73 2.96 25.25
C ILE A 142 3.64 1.98 25.68
N SER A 143 2.40 2.46 25.71
CA SER A 143 1.20 1.64 25.88
C SER A 143 0.30 1.81 24.66
N GLU A 144 0.04 0.72 23.94
CA GLU A 144 -0.76 0.69 22.72
C GLU A 144 -2.09 -0.05 22.95
N ASN A 145 -3.21 0.62 22.71
CA ASN A 145 -4.54 0.02 22.73
C ASN A 145 -5.11 -0.01 21.31
N ILE A 146 -5.26 -1.23 20.79
CA ILE A 146 -5.70 -1.49 19.41
C ILE A 146 -7.20 -1.18 19.23
N GLU A 147 -8.02 -1.44 20.25
CA GLU A 147 -9.48 -1.25 20.18
C GLU A 147 -9.85 0.23 20.10
N SER A 148 -9.23 1.05 20.93
CA SER A 148 -9.43 2.51 20.93
C SER A 148 -8.53 3.26 19.94
N ARG A 149 -7.62 2.56 19.26
CA ARG A 149 -6.55 3.13 18.42
C ARG A 149 -5.80 4.26 19.12
N THR A 150 -5.43 4.03 20.37
CA THR A 150 -4.67 5.01 21.16
C THR A 150 -3.28 4.51 21.48
N ILE A 151 -2.28 5.39 21.34
CA ILE A 151 -0.89 5.14 21.75
C ILE A 151 -0.56 6.15 22.83
N GLN A 152 -0.26 5.69 24.04
CA GLN A 152 0.26 6.50 25.11
C GLN A 152 1.79 6.50 25.05
N ILE A 153 2.37 7.68 24.98
CA ILE A 153 3.83 7.88 24.96
C ILE A 153 4.28 8.65 26.21
N PRO A 154 5.41 8.26 26.83
CA PRO A 154 6.00 9.01 27.93
C PRO A 154 6.73 10.25 27.39
N LYS A 155 7.26 11.08 28.29
CA LYS A 155 8.11 12.21 27.91
C LYS A 155 9.36 11.71 27.17
N CYS A 156 9.59 12.26 25.98
CA CYS A 156 10.74 11.96 25.13
C CYS A 156 11.38 13.25 24.60
N SER A 157 12.45 13.14 23.82
CA SER A 157 13.08 14.28 23.18
C SER A 157 12.12 14.97 22.19
N GLU A 158 12.26 16.29 22.04
CA GLU A 158 11.45 17.07 21.08
C GLU A 158 11.55 16.52 19.65
N LYS A 159 12.73 15.98 19.29
CA LYS A 159 12.93 15.35 17.99
C LYS A 159 12.12 14.06 17.85
N ALA A 160 12.16 13.18 18.84
CA ALA A 160 11.40 11.93 18.81
C ALA A 160 9.90 12.23 18.74
N GLU A 161 9.44 13.17 19.56
CA GLU A 161 8.07 13.64 19.58
C GLU A 161 7.59 14.18 18.22
N LEU A 162 8.41 15.00 17.57
CA LEU A 162 8.10 15.54 16.25
C LEU A 162 7.93 14.43 15.20
N PHE A 163 8.81 13.42 15.21
CA PHE A 163 8.69 12.29 14.28
C PHE A 163 7.47 11.41 14.57
N ILE A 164 7.15 11.17 15.84
CA ILE A 164 5.95 10.42 16.26
C ILE A 164 4.70 11.17 15.77
N PHE A 165 4.59 12.47 16.05
CA PHE A 165 3.46 13.28 15.63
C PHE A 165 3.34 13.32 14.10
N LYS A 166 4.43 13.56 13.40
CA LYS A 166 4.45 13.59 11.93
C LYS A 166 3.96 12.28 11.35
N PHE A 167 4.45 11.15 11.87
CA PHE A 167 4.10 9.83 11.36
C PHE A 167 2.60 9.50 11.56
N PHE A 168 2.04 9.74 12.74
CA PHE A 168 0.65 9.38 13.02
C PHE A 168 -0.38 10.44 12.62
N HIS A 169 -0.07 11.72 12.80
CA HIS A 169 -1.02 12.82 12.59
C HIS A 169 -1.05 13.29 11.13
N GLU A 170 0.11 13.54 10.49
CA GLU A 170 0.12 14.01 9.09
C GLU A 170 -0.31 12.91 8.10
N SER A 171 -0.07 11.65 8.44
CA SER A 171 -0.42 10.52 7.57
C SER A 171 -1.86 10.03 7.70
N ASN A 172 -2.71 10.72 8.47
CA ASN A 172 -4.09 10.33 8.77
C ASN A 172 -4.22 8.85 9.19
N SER A 173 -3.35 8.43 10.13
CA SER A 173 -3.21 7.03 10.54
C SER A 173 -4.45 6.45 11.24
N GLY A 174 -5.31 7.33 11.77
CA GLY A 174 -6.43 6.96 12.63
C GLY A 174 -6.02 6.58 14.06
N TRP A 175 -4.74 6.72 14.40
CA TRP A 175 -4.22 6.55 15.75
C TRP A 175 -4.18 7.88 16.50
N LYS A 176 -4.67 7.89 17.74
CA LYS A 176 -4.58 9.04 18.64
C LYS A 176 -3.39 8.85 19.58
N VAL A 177 -2.40 9.72 19.45
CA VAL A 177 -1.24 9.75 20.35
C VAL A 177 -1.58 10.60 21.57
N ILE A 178 -1.46 10.02 22.76
CA ILE A 178 -1.70 10.67 24.05
C ILE A 178 -0.36 10.76 24.77
N LYS A 179 0.02 11.95 25.22
CA LYS A 179 1.21 12.13 26.06
C LYS A 179 0.83 11.80 27.49
N GLU A 180 1.66 11.03 28.18
CA GLU A 180 1.52 10.85 29.61
C GLU A 180 1.94 12.15 30.30
N GLU A 181 0.97 12.85 30.90
CA GLU A 181 1.28 13.92 31.84
C GLU A 181 1.70 13.25 33.16
N THR A 182 2.94 13.49 33.61
CA THR A 182 3.32 13.17 34.98
C THR A 182 2.37 13.93 35.90
N ASP A 183 1.47 13.20 36.55
CA ASP A 183 0.69 13.70 37.68
C ASP A 183 1.65 14.37 38.67
N ALA A 184 1.57 15.70 38.76
CA ALA A 184 2.29 16.49 39.76
C ALA A 184 1.64 16.39 41.14
N ASN A 185 1.12 15.21 41.51
CA ASN A 185 0.47 14.94 42.79
C ASN A 185 1.05 13.66 43.40
N ASN A 186 2.26 13.77 43.95
CA ASN A 186 2.75 12.92 45.03
C ASN A 186 4.08 13.48 45.58
N ILE A 187 4.01 14.65 46.25
CA ILE A 187 4.87 15.01 47.40
C ILE A 187 4.01 15.84 48.36
#